data_AF-K9EI67-F1
#
_entry.id   AF-K9EI67-F1
#
_cell.length_a   1.000
_cell.length_b   1.000
_cell.length_c   1.000
_cell.angle_alpha   90.00
_cell.angle_beta   90.00
_cell.angle_gamma   90.00
#
_symmetry.space_group_name_H-M   'P 1'
#
loop_
_entity.id
_entity.type
_entity.pdbx_description
1 polymer ?
#
loop_
_entity_poly.entity_id
_entity_poly.type
_entity_poly.pdbx_seq_one_letter_code
_entity_poly.pdbx_strand_id
1 'polypeptide(L)' 'MGYIQPFDRNQLTLPESLDSYISCENPVRLIDVFVDQFIKLHPDFSSYKGNSPTGRSAYSFGTLLKLYVYGYLNSIS' A
#
# COMPACT_ATOMS: atom_id res chain seq x y z
N MET A 1 -38.50 16.06 3.30
CA MET A 1 -37.28 15.25 3.51
C MET A 1 -36.67 14.98 2.15
N GLY A 2 -35.46 15.46 1.90
CA GLY A 2 -34.81 15.32 0.59
C GLY A 2 -34.11 13.97 0.48
N TYR A 3 -34.39 13.23 -0.58
CA TYR A 3 -33.67 11.99 -0.90
C TYR A 3 -32.23 12.31 -1.31
N ILE A 4 -31.29 11.45 -0.94
CA ILE A 4 -29.90 11.52 -1.41
C ILE A 4 -29.91 11.13 -2.89
N GLN A 5 -29.47 12.05 -3.75
CA GLN A 5 -29.33 11.79 -5.18
C GLN A 5 -28.07 10.93 -5.42
N PRO A 6 -28.16 9.83 -6.16
CA PRO A 6 -27.01 9.00 -6.48
C PRO A 6 -26.07 9.69 -7.49
N PHE A 7 -24.77 9.43 -7.37
CA PHE A 7 -23.78 9.90 -8.34
C PHE A 7 -23.82 9.09 -9.65
N ASP A 8 -23.50 9.75 -10.76
CA ASP A 8 -23.39 9.12 -12.08
C ASP A 8 -22.20 8.14 -12.11
N ARG A 9 -22.43 6.91 -12.57
CA ARG A 9 -21.41 5.85 -12.55
C ARG A 9 -20.32 6.02 -13.61
N ASN A 10 -20.50 6.92 -14.57
CA ASN A 10 -19.54 7.18 -15.65
C ASN A 10 -18.70 8.44 -15.38
N GLN A 11 -18.70 8.94 -14.15
CA GLN A 11 -17.96 10.15 -13.79
C GLN A 11 -16.45 9.88 -13.76
N LEU A 12 -15.76 10.25 -14.83
CA LEU A 12 -14.29 10.26 -14.90
C LEU A 12 -13.74 11.45 -14.10
N THR A 13 -13.49 11.24 -12.82
CA THR A 13 -12.73 12.18 -11.99
C THR A 13 -11.39 11.54 -11.65
N LEU A 14 -10.31 12.10 -12.22
CA LEU A 14 -8.96 11.83 -11.70
C LEU A 14 -8.77 12.69 -10.45
N PRO A 15 -8.54 12.08 -9.28
CA PRO A 15 -8.27 12.82 -8.07
C PRO A 15 -6.80 13.25 -8.04
N GLU A 16 -6.45 14.03 -7.05
CA GLU A 16 -5.11 14.63 -6.94
C GLU A 16 -4.02 13.59 -6.68
N SER A 17 -4.36 12.43 -6.13
CA SER A 17 -3.42 11.33 -5.92
C SER A 17 -4.11 9.96 -5.87
N LEU A 18 -3.34 8.88 -6.05
CA LEU A 18 -3.86 7.53 -5.80
C LEU A 18 -4.29 7.33 -4.35
N ASP A 19 -3.65 8.00 -3.38
CA ASP A 19 -4.01 7.90 -1.96
C ASP A 19 -5.41 8.47 -1.69
N SER A 20 -5.83 9.49 -2.45
CA SER A 20 -7.17 10.06 -2.31
C SER A 20 -8.30 9.15 -2.80
N TYR A 21 -8.00 8.06 -3.51
CA TYR A 21 -8.97 6.98 -3.75
C TYR A 21 -9.11 6.03 -2.56
N ILE A 22 -8.16 6.03 -1.62
CA ILE A 22 -8.15 5.14 -0.47
C ILE A 22 -8.81 5.85 0.70
N SER A 23 -9.98 5.36 1.12
CA SER A 23 -10.67 5.85 2.32
C SER A 23 -9.73 5.92 3.53
N CYS A 24 -9.91 6.92 4.39
CA CYS A 24 -9.19 7.02 5.67
C CYS A 24 -9.41 5.79 6.56
N GLU A 25 -10.57 5.15 6.44
CA GLU A 25 -10.97 3.95 7.20
C GLU A 25 -10.55 2.64 6.51
N ASN A 26 -9.82 2.71 5.39
CA ASN A 26 -9.40 1.50 4.70
C ASN A 26 -8.34 0.75 5.53
N PRO A 27 -8.54 -0.56 5.80
CA PRO A 27 -7.60 -1.36 6.60
C PRO A 27 -6.18 -1.42 6.01
N VAL A 28 -5.99 -1.13 4.70
CA VAL A 28 -4.66 -1.05 4.09
C VAL A 28 -3.75 -0.04 4.79
N ARG A 29 -4.31 1.05 5.34
CA ARG A 29 -3.55 2.07 6.07
C ARG A 29 -2.94 1.52 7.37
N LEU A 30 -3.57 0.51 7.98
CA LEU A 30 -3.00 -0.20 9.13
C LEU A 30 -1.73 -0.96 8.74
N ILE A 31 -1.73 -1.58 7.56
CA ILE A 31 -0.58 -2.32 7.03
C ILE A 31 0.60 -1.36 6.80
N ASP A 32 0.33 -0.17 6.26
CA ASP A 32 1.36 0.86 6.08
C ASP A 32 2.02 1.24 7.41
N VAL A 33 1.22 1.64 8.40
CA VAL A 33 1.73 2.05 9.72
C VAL A 33 2.48 0.91 10.39
N PHE A 34 1.95 -0.31 10.34
CA PHE A 34 2.57 -1.49 10.93
C PHE A 34 3.94 -1.78 10.31
N VAL A 35 4.03 -1.84 8.98
CA VAL A 35 5.29 -2.13 8.29
C VAL A 35 6.31 -1.01 8.48
N ASP A 36 5.88 0.24 8.43
CA ASP A 36 6.77 1.39 8.60
C ASP A 36 7.36 1.42 10.02
N GLN A 37 6.56 1.10 11.05
CA GLN A 37 7.04 0.94 12.43
C GLN A 37 7.98 -0.25 12.57
N PHE A 38 7.66 -1.39 11.96
CA PHE A 38 8.50 -2.59 12.00
C PHE A 38 9.90 -2.32 11.42
N ILE A 39 9.97 -1.67 10.26
CA ILE A 39 11.26 -1.31 9.63
C ILE A 39 12.04 -0.34 10.50
N LYS A 40 11.36 0.64 11.11
CA LYS A 40 12.00 1.61 12.00
C LYS A 40 12.62 0.95 13.23
N LEU A 41 11.98 -0.08 13.77
CA LEU A 41 12.49 -0.86 14.91
C LEU A 41 13.59 -1.84 14.52
N HIS A 42 13.60 -2.29 13.26
CA HIS A 42 14.56 -3.27 12.77
C HIS A 42 15.27 -2.79 11.50
N PRO A 43 16.15 -1.78 11.61
CA PRO A 43 16.85 -1.21 10.46
C PRO A 43 17.74 -2.23 9.74
N ASP A 44 18.19 -3.28 10.43
CA ASP A 44 19.07 -4.31 9.88
C ASP A 44 18.42 -5.06 8.70
N PHE A 45 17.10 -5.27 8.72
CA PHE A 45 16.38 -5.90 7.60
C PHE A 45 16.29 -5.02 6.36
N SER A 46 16.35 -3.70 6.53
CA SER A 46 16.36 -2.75 5.40
C SER A 46 17.70 -2.74 4.65
N SER A 47 18.76 -3.29 5.25
CA SER A 47 20.11 -3.25 4.71
C SER A 47 20.42 -4.40 3.73
N TYR A 48 19.50 -5.34 3.51
CA TYR A 48 19.68 -6.44 2.56
C TYR A 48 19.58 -5.90 1.12
N LYS A 49 20.69 -5.37 0.62
CA LYS A 49 20.79 -4.78 -0.70
C LYS A 49 21.02 -5.86 -1.74
N GLY A 50 20.02 -6.08 -2.58
CA GLY A 50 20.14 -6.74 -3.89
C GLY A 50 20.97 -5.86 -4.85
N ASN A 51 22.24 -5.64 -4.51
CA ASN A 51 23.21 -4.90 -5.31
C ASN A 51 23.84 -5.88 -6.30
N SER A 52 23.04 -6.31 -7.29
CA SER A 52 23.61 -6.93 -8.48
C SER A 52 24.12 -5.82 -9.41
N PRO A 53 25.34 -5.93 -9.96
CA PRO A 53 25.84 -4.98 -10.96
C PRO A 53 25.09 -5.07 -12.30
N THR A 54 24.22 -6.09 -12.45
CA THR A 54 23.43 -6.34 -13.65
C THR A 54 21.98 -6.68 -13.29
N GLY A 55 21.03 -6.25 -14.12
CA GLY A 55 19.60 -6.55 -13.96
C GLY A 55 18.79 -5.46 -13.24
N ARG A 56 17.55 -5.78 -12.87
CA ARG A 56 16.66 -4.86 -12.14
C ARG A 56 17.03 -4.82 -10.66
N SER A 57 17.05 -3.62 -10.09
CA SER A 57 17.21 -3.44 -8.65
C SER A 57 16.15 -4.22 -7.88
N ALA A 58 16.55 -4.84 -6.77
CA ALA A 58 15.61 -5.52 -5.89
C ALA A 58 14.61 -4.53 -5.27
N TYR A 59 13.38 -4.99 -5.05
CA TYR A 59 12.41 -4.24 -4.26
C TYR A 59 12.89 -4.07 -2.81
N SER A 60 12.47 -2.98 -2.17
CA SER A 60 12.75 -2.79 -0.75
C SER A 60 12.05 -3.86 0.08
N PHE A 61 12.68 -4.27 1.19
CA PHE A 61 12.08 -5.24 2.11
C PHE A 61 10.70 -4.77 2.59
N GLY A 62 10.54 -3.47 2.89
CA GLY A 62 9.26 -2.90 3.30
C GLY A 62 8.16 -3.04 2.25
N THR A 63 8.49 -2.79 0.97
CA THR A 63 7.54 -2.96 -0.13
C THR A 63 7.07 -4.41 -0.23
N LEU A 64 8.00 -5.37 -0.16
CA LEU A 64 7.66 -6.79 -0.21
C LEU A 64 6.83 -7.22 1.00
N LEU A 65 7.16 -6.73 2.19
CA LEU A 65 6.42 -7.04 3.41
C LEU A 65 4.99 -6.49 3.37
N LYS A 66 4.78 -5.26 2.87
CA LYS A 66 3.44 -4.68 2.66
C LYS A 66 2.60 -5.56 1.74
N LEU A 67 3.18 -5.99 0.60
CA LEU A 67 2.49 -6.87 -0.36
C LEU A 67 2.19 -8.24 0.24
N TYR A 68 3.13 -8.82 0.99
CA TYR A 68 2.94 -10.12 1.63
C TYR A 68 1.81 -10.09 2.66
N VAL A 69 1.82 -9.09 3.56
CA VAL A 69 0.76 -8.93 4.57
C VAL A 69 -0.58 -8.64 3.91
N TYR A 70 -0.61 -7.78 2.89
CA TYR A 70 -1.82 -7.48 2.14
C TYR A 70 -2.40 -8.73 1.47
N GLY A 71 -1.58 -9.50 0.75
CA GLY A 71 -2.01 -10.74 0.10
C GLY A 71 -2.52 -11.76 1.11
N TYR A 72 -1.83 -11.90 2.25
CA TYR A 72 -2.23 -12.78 3.34
C TYR A 72 -3.59 -12.40 3.94
N LEU A 73 -3.79 -11.12 4.28
CA LEU A 73 -5.04 -10.65 4.89
C LEU A 73 -6.24 -10.71 3.94
N ASN A 74 -6.00 -10.56 2.64
CA ASN A 74 -7.07 -10.62 1.64
C ASN A 74 -7.25 -12.03 1.05
N SER A 75 -6.52 -13.03 1.54
CA SER A 75 -6.54 -14.40 1.02
C SER A 75 -6.34 -14.46 -0.51
N ILE A 76 -5.47 -13.58 -1.03
CA ILE A 76 -5.15 -13.53 -2.46
C ILE A 76 -4.00 -14.52 -2.69
N SER A 77 -4.33 -15.67 -3.26
CA SER A 77 -3.41 -16.73 -3.68
C SER A 77 -2.96 -16.57 -5.12
#